data_AF-K2RG27-F1
#
_entry.id   AF-K2RG27-F1
#
_cell.length_a   1.000
_cell.length_b   1.000
_cell.length_c   1.000
_cell.angle_alpha   90.00
_cell.angle_beta   90.00
_cell.angle_gamma   90.00
#
_symmetry.space_group_name_H-M   'P 1'
#
loop_
_entity.id
_entity.type
_entity.pdbx_description
1 polymer ?
#
loop_
_entity_poly.entity_id
_entity_poly.type
_entity_poly.pdbx_seq_one_letter_code
_entity_poly.pdbx_strand_id
1 'polypeptide(L)'
;MAALRTAATAQAQPNLAPGPTEKCRELVIKLTDPQIISHLRSQTSTHLKERINRTLKSQTDPEVNRIQVVAAKQLRSGDIAAYTRNQQEKETLQESVHDWVETFGGSARIVTQTYGVIVHGVHTKSIDPLDMENAIKLLQAENKPLLPSTEIRYIGWLTKSSTNKRASSLVVEFSRPKDANAAITGGIV
;
A
#
# COMPACT_ATOMS: atom_id res chain seq x y z
N MET A 1 -31.48 -3.30 -53.50
CA MET A 1 -30.08 -2.80 -53.57
C MET A 1 -30.18 -1.29 -53.35
N ALA A 2 -29.78 -0.64 -52.26
CA ALA A 2 -28.80 -0.95 -51.23
C ALA A 2 -29.23 -0.31 -49.89
N ALA A 3 -28.89 -0.96 -48.77
CA ALA A 3 -29.10 -0.45 -47.42
C ALA A 3 -27.91 0.43 -47.02
N LEU A 4 -28.15 1.70 -46.65
CA LEU A 4 -27.14 2.53 -46.00
C LEU A 4 -27.05 2.14 -44.51
N ARG A 5 -25.88 1.62 -44.13
CA ARG A 5 -25.49 1.37 -42.74
C ARG A 5 -25.02 2.68 -42.12
N THR A 6 -25.71 3.14 -41.08
CA THR A 6 -25.25 4.22 -40.21
C THR A 6 -24.16 3.67 -39.29
N ALA A 7 -22.92 4.15 -39.44
CA ALA A 7 -21.82 3.80 -38.56
C ALA A 7 -21.93 4.60 -37.24
N ALA A 8 -22.12 3.91 -36.12
CA ALA A 8 -22.01 4.49 -34.79
C ALA A 8 -20.52 4.68 -34.44
N THR A 9 -20.07 5.93 -34.36
CA THR A 9 -18.78 6.29 -33.77
C THR A 9 -18.84 6.07 -32.27
N ALA A 10 -18.18 5.02 -31.78
CA ALA A 10 -17.89 4.82 -30.36
C ALA A 10 -16.90 5.90 -29.89
N GLN A 11 -17.38 6.86 -29.11
CA GLN A 11 -16.51 7.79 -28.40
C GLN A 11 -15.77 7.04 -27.30
N ALA A 12 -14.47 6.84 -27.46
CA ALA A 12 -13.59 6.40 -26.39
C ALA A 12 -13.53 7.50 -25.32
N GLN A 13 -14.02 7.20 -24.12
CA GLN A 13 -13.86 8.10 -22.97
C GLN A 13 -12.36 8.25 -22.64
N PRO A 14 -11.85 9.48 -22.46
CA PRO A 14 -10.48 9.69 -22.01
C PRO A 14 -10.32 9.12 -20.59
N ASN A 15 -9.18 8.45 -20.38
CA ASN A 15 -8.80 7.82 -19.13
C ASN A 15 -8.55 8.93 -18.08
N LEU A 16 -9.61 9.37 -17.38
CA LEU A 16 -9.54 10.38 -16.34
C LEU A 16 -8.61 9.89 -15.21
N ALA A 17 -7.62 10.69 -14.85
CA ALA A 17 -6.83 10.46 -13.66
C ALA A 17 -7.77 10.46 -12.45
N PRO A 18 -7.64 9.50 -11.52
CA PRO A 18 -8.58 9.38 -10.42
C PRO A 18 -8.58 10.63 -9.56
N GLY A 19 -9.77 11.12 -9.22
CA GLY A 19 -9.95 12.30 -8.38
C GLY A 19 -9.33 12.09 -6.99
N PRO A 20 -9.04 13.17 -6.24
CA PRO A 20 -8.46 13.06 -4.89
C PRO A 20 -9.31 12.19 -3.95
N THR A 21 -10.63 12.21 -4.10
CA THR A 21 -11.58 11.37 -3.37
C THR A 21 -11.55 9.89 -3.77
N GLU A 22 -11.15 9.57 -5.00
CA GLU A 22 -11.02 8.18 -5.47
C GLU A 22 -9.74 7.54 -4.94
N LYS A 23 -8.63 8.29 -4.85
CA LYS A 23 -7.40 7.81 -4.20
C LYS A 23 -7.59 7.49 -2.73
N CYS A 24 -8.44 8.26 -2.05
CA CYS A 24 -8.83 7.97 -0.67
C CYS A 24 -9.45 6.57 -0.55
N ARG A 25 -10.25 6.12 -1.51
CA ARG A 25 -10.99 4.84 -1.45
C ARG A 25 -10.28 3.67 -2.15
N GLU A 26 -9.14 3.93 -2.78
CA GLU A 26 -8.39 2.92 -3.54
C GLU A 26 -7.49 2.08 -2.61
N LEU A 27 -7.60 0.77 -2.76
CA LEU A 27 -6.73 -0.26 -2.22
C LEU A 27 -5.96 -0.90 -3.37
N VAL A 28 -4.63 -0.94 -3.29
CA VAL A 28 -3.81 -1.65 -4.27
C VAL A 28 -3.32 -2.95 -3.66
N ILE A 29 -3.57 -4.05 -4.33
CA ILE A 29 -3.11 -5.39 -3.97
C ILE A 29 -1.98 -5.74 -4.93
N LYS A 30 -0.78 -5.79 -4.39
CA LYS A 30 0.43 -6.13 -5.12
C LYS A 30 0.46 -7.62 -5.40
N LEU A 31 0.67 -7.96 -6.67
CA LEU A 31 0.83 -9.34 -7.11
C LEU A 31 2.29 -9.59 -7.51
N THR A 32 2.81 -10.76 -7.18
CA THR A 32 4.19 -11.16 -7.49
C THR A 32 4.28 -12.40 -8.38
N ASP A 33 3.22 -13.21 -8.47
CA ASP A 33 3.19 -14.41 -9.30
C ASP A 33 2.78 -14.07 -10.75
N PRO A 34 3.66 -14.27 -11.75
CA PRO A 34 3.36 -13.98 -13.15
C PRO A 34 2.21 -14.83 -13.72
N GLN A 35 2.04 -16.07 -13.27
CA GLN A 35 0.97 -16.95 -13.73
C GLN A 35 -0.39 -16.44 -13.24
N ILE A 36 -0.46 -16.04 -11.97
CA ILE A 36 -1.68 -15.42 -11.40
C ILE A 36 -1.98 -14.10 -12.11
N ILE A 37 -0.98 -13.24 -12.31
CA ILE A 37 -1.16 -11.96 -13.01
C ILE A 37 -1.74 -12.18 -14.41
N SER A 38 -1.20 -13.15 -15.16
CA SER A 38 -1.69 -13.51 -16.50
C SER A 38 -3.11 -14.05 -16.46
N HIS A 39 -3.41 -14.97 -15.53
CA HIS A 39 -4.73 -15.55 -15.37
C HIS A 39 -5.80 -14.51 -15.01
N LEU A 40 -5.49 -13.57 -14.12
CA LEU A 40 -6.43 -12.51 -13.73
C LEU A 40 -6.66 -11.48 -14.85
N ARG A 41 -5.72 -11.36 -15.80
CA ARG A 41 -5.84 -10.42 -16.92
C ARG A 41 -6.96 -10.76 -17.89
N SER A 42 -7.34 -12.03 -17.99
CA SER A 42 -8.48 -12.47 -18.79
C SER A 42 -9.82 -12.27 -18.07
N GLN A 43 -9.81 -11.91 -16.78
CA GLN A 43 -11.02 -11.70 -16.00
C GLN A 43 -11.56 -10.27 -16.14
N THR A 44 -12.88 -10.14 -16.17
CA THR A 44 -13.53 -8.83 -16.20
C THR A 44 -13.46 -8.14 -14.84
N SER A 45 -13.53 -6.80 -14.82
CA SER A 45 -13.64 -6.01 -13.59
C SER A 45 -14.76 -6.47 -12.66
N THR A 46 -15.90 -6.88 -13.22
CA THR A 46 -17.03 -7.43 -12.45
C THR A 46 -16.64 -8.72 -11.73
N HIS A 47 -15.95 -9.62 -12.42
CA HIS A 47 -15.51 -10.89 -11.83
C HIS A 47 -14.48 -10.68 -10.72
N LEU A 48 -13.54 -9.74 -10.90
CA LEU A 48 -12.58 -9.37 -9.85
C LEU A 48 -13.29 -8.80 -8.62
N LYS A 49 -14.26 -7.91 -8.82
CA LYS A 49 -15.08 -7.33 -7.74
C LYS A 49 -15.84 -8.41 -6.97
N GLU A 50 -16.50 -9.32 -7.69
CA GLU A 50 -17.26 -10.42 -7.10
C GLU A 50 -16.36 -11.41 -6.35
N ARG A 51 -15.17 -11.70 -6.87
CA ARG A 51 -14.17 -12.53 -6.19
C ARG A 51 -13.79 -11.91 -4.85
N ILE A 52 -13.43 -10.62 -4.82
CA ILE A 52 -13.10 -9.91 -3.57
C ILE A 52 -14.27 -9.97 -2.60
N ASN A 53 -15.46 -9.56 -3.04
CA ASN A 53 -16.64 -9.52 -2.16
C ASN A 53 -17.03 -10.90 -1.62
N ARG A 54 -16.82 -11.97 -2.38
CA ARG A 54 -17.04 -13.35 -1.91
C ARG A 54 -16.06 -13.71 -0.80
N THR A 55 -14.77 -13.39 -0.99
CA THR A 55 -13.73 -13.66 0.01
C THR A 55 -13.89 -12.80 1.26
N LEU A 56 -14.29 -11.53 1.13
CA LEU A 56 -14.61 -10.68 2.28
C LEU A 56 -15.79 -11.24 3.07
N LYS A 57 -16.87 -11.65 2.40
CA LYS A 57 -18.05 -12.22 3.05
C LYS A 57 -17.76 -13.52 3.83
N SER A 58 -16.74 -14.28 3.44
CA SER A 58 -16.33 -15.49 4.16
C SER A 58 -15.42 -15.24 5.37
N GLN A 59 -15.03 -13.98 5.62
CA GLN A 59 -14.16 -13.65 6.76
C GLN A 59 -14.90 -13.81 8.09
N THR A 60 -14.17 -14.23 9.12
CA THR A 60 -14.69 -14.40 10.48
C THR A 60 -14.89 -13.04 11.16
N ASP A 61 -14.06 -12.05 10.85
CA ASP A 61 -14.15 -10.70 11.39
C ASP A 61 -15.44 -9.99 10.89
N PRO A 62 -16.38 -9.63 11.80
CA PRO A 62 -17.61 -8.92 11.45
C PRO A 62 -17.40 -7.55 10.81
N GLU A 63 -16.29 -6.87 11.11
CA GLU A 63 -15.99 -5.57 10.53
C GLU A 63 -15.55 -5.72 9.07
N VAL A 64 -14.86 -6.82 8.73
CA VAL A 64 -14.42 -7.12 7.37
C VAL A 64 -15.54 -7.72 6.53
N ASN A 65 -16.32 -8.65 7.08
CA ASN A 65 -17.30 -9.41 6.31
C ASN A 65 -18.52 -8.60 5.82
N ARG A 66 -18.75 -7.43 6.41
CA ARG A 66 -19.78 -6.46 6.01
C ARG A 66 -19.31 -5.54 4.88
N ILE A 67 -18.01 -5.45 4.63
CA ILE A 67 -17.43 -4.57 3.61
C ILE A 67 -17.67 -5.15 2.22
N GLN A 68 -18.01 -4.27 1.28
CA GLN A 68 -18.09 -4.62 -0.13
C GLN A 68 -17.35 -3.58 -0.96
N VAL A 69 -16.44 -4.05 -1.80
CA VAL A 69 -15.80 -3.21 -2.81
C VAL A 69 -16.81 -2.88 -3.91
N VAL A 70 -16.83 -1.60 -4.32
CA VAL A 70 -17.73 -1.08 -5.35
C VAL A 70 -17.21 -1.36 -6.75
N ALA A 71 -15.90 -1.47 -6.91
CA ALA A 71 -15.24 -1.76 -8.17
C ALA A 71 -13.88 -2.43 -7.92
N ALA A 72 -13.42 -3.20 -8.92
CA ALA A 72 -12.07 -3.73 -8.96
C ALA A 72 -11.58 -3.79 -10.41
N LYS A 73 -10.28 -3.63 -10.62
CA LYS A 73 -9.64 -3.78 -11.94
C LYS A 73 -8.18 -4.18 -11.77
N GLN A 74 -7.66 -4.90 -12.76
CA GLN A 74 -6.22 -5.09 -12.86
C GLN A 74 -5.57 -3.84 -13.47
N LEU A 75 -4.49 -3.37 -12.84
CA LEU A 75 -3.67 -2.26 -13.31
C LEU A 75 -2.70 -2.71 -14.40
N ARG A 76 -2.13 -1.76 -15.14
CA ARG A 76 -1.11 -2.06 -16.17
C ARG A 76 0.13 -2.74 -15.57
N SER A 77 0.44 -2.50 -14.29
CA SER A 77 1.50 -3.19 -13.57
C SER A 77 1.24 -4.68 -13.36
N GLY A 78 -0.02 -5.13 -13.47
CA GLY A 78 -0.47 -6.48 -13.11
C GLY A 78 -1.11 -6.56 -11.72
N ASP A 79 -0.96 -5.54 -10.90
CA ASP A 79 -1.58 -5.44 -9.57
C ASP A 79 -3.10 -5.26 -9.66
N ILE A 80 -3.82 -5.48 -8.56
CA ILE A 80 -5.27 -5.25 -8.50
C ILE A 80 -5.55 -3.95 -7.75
N ALA A 81 -6.31 -3.05 -8.36
CA ALA A 81 -6.93 -1.92 -7.67
C ALA A 81 -8.36 -2.30 -7.29
N ALA A 82 -8.70 -2.13 -6.02
CA ALA A 82 -10.05 -2.27 -5.47
C ALA A 82 -10.51 -0.94 -4.88
N TYR A 83 -11.79 -0.63 -5.00
CA TYR A 83 -12.36 0.63 -4.51
C TYR A 83 -13.41 0.34 -3.46
N THR A 84 -13.28 0.92 -2.28
CA THR A 84 -14.25 0.83 -1.17
C THR A 84 -15.31 1.93 -1.28
N ARG A 85 -16.37 1.87 -0.47
CA ARG A 85 -17.39 2.94 -0.46
C ARG A 85 -16.87 4.21 0.19
N ASN A 86 -16.01 4.07 1.19
CA ASN A 86 -15.46 5.18 1.95
C ASN A 86 -14.05 4.85 2.50
N GLN A 87 -13.40 5.88 3.05
CA GLN A 87 -12.06 5.79 3.63
C GLN A 87 -12.00 4.81 4.81
N GLN A 88 -13.03 4.79 5.66
CA GLN A 88 -13.09 3.91 6.83
C GLN A 88 -13.06 2.43 6.45
N GLU A 89 -13.87 2.02 5.46
CA GLU A 89 -13.87 0.65 4.94
C GLU A 89 -12.51 0.28 4.36
N LYS A 90 -11.81 1.22 3.71
CA LYS A 90 -10.45 0.98 3.23
C LYS A 90 -9.51 0.72 4.41
N GLU A 91 -9.52 1.57 5.43
CA GLU A 91 -8.64 1.47 6.59
C GLU A 91 -8.84 0.13 7.31
N THR A 92 -10.09 -0.27 7.54
CA THR A 92 -10.42 -1.60 8.08
C THR A 92 -9.84 -2.73 7.22
N LEU A 93 -9.96 -2.65 5.89
CA LEU A 93 -9.36 -3.65 4.99
C LEU A 93 -7.83 -3.63 4.96
N GLN A 94 -7.20 -2.48 5.22
CA GLN A 94 -5.73 -2.34 5.34
C GLN A 94 -5.20 -2.86 6.68
N GLU A 95 -6.03 -2.92 7.71
CA GLU A 95 -5.64 -3.47 9.01
C GLU A 95 -5.79 -5.00 9.01
N SER A 96 -6.85 -5.53 8.39
CA SER A 96 -7.14 -6.97 8.32
C SER A 96 -6.54 -7.66 7.07
N VAL A 97 -5.29 -7.35 6.72
CA VAL A 97 -4.64 -7.75 5.44
C VAL A 97 -4.57 -9.26 5.22
N HIS A 98 -4.36 -10.04 6.30
CA HIS A 98 -3.84 -11.40 6.18
C HIS A 98 -4.81 -12.39 5.51
N ASP A 99 -6.12 -12.31 5.76
CA ASP A 99 -6.99 -13.44 5.46
C ASP A 99 -7.70 -13.35 4.10
N TRP A 100 -7.95 -12.14 3.59
CA TRP A 100 -8.73 -11.97 2.36
C TRP A 100 -7.87 -11.76 1.11
N VAL A 101 -6.63 -11.30 1.28
CA VAL A 101 -5.72 -10.98 0.18
C VAL A 101 -5.12 -12.25 -0.44
N GLU A 102 -4.98 -13.31 0.34
CA GLU A 102 -4.46 -14.62 -0.11
C GLU A 102 -5.29 -15.25 -1.25
N THR A 103 -6.53 -14.81 -1.48
CA THR A 103 -7.32 -15.22 -2.67
C THR A 103 -6.60 -14.91 -3.98
N PHE A 104 -5.64 -13.98 -3.97
CA PHE A 104 -4.80 -13.61 -5.10
C PHE A 104 -3.41 -14.28 -5.07
N GLY A 105 -3.23 -15.31 -4.24
CA GLY A 105 -1.99 -16.06 -4.07
C GLY A 105 -1.27 -15.72 -2.76
N GLY A 106 -0.52 -16.68 -2.21
CA GLY A 106 0.15 -16.54 -0.90
C GLY A 106 1.27 -15.50 -0.82
N SER A 107 1.57 -14.80 -1.92
CA SER A 107 2.53 -13.68 -1.95
C SER A 107 1.88 -12.33 -2.25
N ALA A 108 0.55 -12.31 -2.45
CA ALA A 108 -0.21 -11.09 -2.62
C ALA A 108 -0.20 -10.28 -1.32
N ARG A 109 -0.08 -8.95 -1.44
CA ARG A 109 -0.06 -8.06 -0.28
C ARG A 109 -0.72 -6.73 -0.59
N ILE A 110 -1.30 -6.08 0.41
CA ILE A 110 -1.79 -4.70 0.24
C ILE A 110 -0.58 -3.75 0.19
N VAL A 111 -0.59 -2.83 -0.77
CA VAL A 111 0.33 -1.70 -0.81
C VAL A 111 -0.13 -0.68 0.21
N THR A 112 0.60 -0.59 1.31
CA THR A 112 0.40 0.44 2.32
C THR A 112 1.26 1.65 1.95
N GLN A 113 0.66 2.83 1.91
CA GLN A 113 1.41 4.07 1.74
C GLN A 113 2.28 4.28 2.97
N THR A 114 3.58 4.44 2.75
CA THR A 114 4.53 4.86 3.79
C THR A 114 5.05 6.26 3.48
N TYR A 115 5.57 6.92 4.52
CA TYR A 115 6.09 8.28 4.45
C TYR A 115 7.54 8.26 4.89
N GLY A 116 8.46 8.29 3.93
CA GLY A 116 9.89 8.23 4.17
C GLY A 116 10.48 9.57 4.60
N VAL A 117 11.31 9.55 5.65
CA VAL A 117 12.14 10.66 6.12
C VAL A 117 13.59 10.24 6.02
N ILE A 118 14.44 11.15 5.54
CA ILE A 118 15.89 10.95 5.50
C ILE A 118 16.50 11.68 6.70
N VAL A 119 17.16 10.92 7.56
CA VAL A 119 17.87 11.42 8.75
C VAL A 119 19.36 11.45 8.44
N HIS A 120 19.96 12.63 8.49
CA HIS A 120 21.40 12.79 8.22
C HIS A 120 22.23 12.71 9.51
N GLY A 121 23.47 12.25 9.39
CA GLY A 121 24.44 12.32 10.49
C GLY A 121 24.29 11.21 11.55
N VAL A 122 23.49 10.18 11.29
CA VAL A 122 23.30 9.05 12.20
C VAL A 122 24.56 8.21 12.27
N HIS A 123 25.02 7.89 13.48
CA HIS A 123 26.24 7.11 13.69
C HIS A 123 26.04 5.68 13.16
N THR A 124 26.96 5.17 12.34
CA THR A 124 26.76 3.87 11.67
C THR A 124 26.74 2.68 12.63
N LYS A 125 27.20 2.89 13.88
CA LYS A 125 27.21 1.90 14.95
C LYS A 125 26.04 2.01 15.93
N SER A 126 25.20 3.06 15.83
CA SER A 126 24.07 3.24 16.77
C SER A 126 22.85 2.44 16.36
N ILE A 127 22.67 2.17 15.07
CA ILE A 127 21.52 1.46 14.53
C ILE A 127 22.03 0.35 13.62
N ASP A 128 21.51 -0.86 13.80
CA ASP A 128 21.70 -1.98 12.89
C ASP A 128 20.40 -2.31 12.14
N PRO A 129 20.23 -1.85 10.89
CA PRO A 129 19.04 -2.16 10.10
C PRO A 129 18.90 -3.64 9.72
N LEU A 130 19.93 -4.48 9.90
CA LEU A 130 19.80 -5.93 9.72
C LEU A 130 18.97 -6.55 10.83
N ASP A 131 19.03 -5.98 12.03
CA ASP A 131 18.12 -6.25 13.15
C ASP A 131 17.02 -5.17 13.21
N MET A 132 16.16 -5.18 12.18
CA MET A 132 15.17 -4.13 11.96
C MET A 132 14.20 -3.96 13.13
N GLU A 133 13.82 -5.05 13.81
CA GLU A 133 12.91 -4.99 14.96
C GLU A 133 13.53 -4.20 16.12
N ASN A 134 14.80 -4.47 16.42
CA ASN A 134 15.52 -3.77 17.47
C ASN A 134 15.83 -2.32 17.07
N ALA A 135 16.23 -2.08 15.81
CA ALA A 135 16.41 -0.74 15.26
C ALA A 135 15.15 0.13 15.40
N ILE A 136 13.97 -0.43 15.10
CA ILE A 136 12.69 0.25 15.26
C ILE A 136 12.42 0.56 16.74
N LYS A 137 12.60 -0.41 17.64
CA LYS A 137 12.39 -0.23 19.09
C LYS A 137 13.29 0.86 19.66
N LEU A 138 14.58 0.86 19.29
CA LEU A 138 15.54 1.86 19.72
C LEU A 138 15.11 3.26 19.27
N LEU A 139 14.83 3.42 17.97
CA LEU A 139 14.43 4.70 17.40
C LEU A 139 13.11 5.22 17.99
N GLN A 140 12.15 4.33 18.24
CA GLN A 140 10.90 4.68 18.93
C GLN A 140 11.13 5.10 20.38
N ALA A 141 12.05 4.44 21.10
CA ALA A 141 12.36 4.77 22.49
C ALA A 141 13.05 6.13 22.62
N GLU A 142 14.04 6.41 21.77
CA GLU A 142 14.78 7.67 21.77
C GLU A 142 13.90 8.87 21.40
N ASN A 143 12.94 8.67 20.48
CA ASN A 143 12.07 9.73 19.99
C ASN A 143 10.68 9.75 20.64
N LYS A 144 10.45 8.97 21.70
CA LYS A 144 9.13 8.81 22.35
C LYS A 144 8.44 10.12 22.76
N PRO A 145 9.14 11.17 23.27
CA PRO A 145 8.49 12.44 23.60
C PRO A 145 7.90 13.17 22.37
N LEU A 146 8.55 13.03 21.21
CA LEU A 146 8.11 13.63 19.95
C LEU A 146 7.10 12.73 19.21
N LEU A 147 7.30 11.41 19.30
CA LEU A 147 6.68 10.37 18.50
C LEU A 147 6.09 9.24 19.39
N PRO A 148 5.09 9.54 20.26
CA PRO A 148 4.70 8.66 21.36
C PRO A 148 3.98 7.37 20.95
N SER A 149 3.35 7.36 19.78
CA SER A 149 2.57 6.22 19.27
C SER A 149 2.88 5.93 17.80
N THR A 150 4.14 6.18 17.42
CA THR A 150 4.58 6.12 16.04
C THR A 150 4.76 4.69 15.56
N GLU A 151 4.19 4.39 14.41
CA GLU A 151 4.41 3.11 13.72
C GLU A 151 5.45 3.31 12.61
N ILE A 152 6.63 2.70 12.79
CA ILE A 152 7.71 2.68 11.82
C ILE A 152 7.65 1.37 11.05
N ARG A 153 7.58 1.45 9.73
CA ARG A 153 7.44 0.31 8.82
C ARG A 153 8.77 -0.19 8.29
N TYR A 154 9.75 0.70 8.18
CA TYR A 154 11.05 0.37 7.62
C TYR A 154 12.13 1.32 8.13
N ILE A 155 13.32 0.76 8.35
CA ILE A 155 14.55 1.49 8.62
C ILE A 155 15.65 0.93 7.73
N GLY A 156 16.45 1.78 7.11
CA GLY A 156 17.58 1.35 6.30
C GLY A 156 18.58 2.44 6.01
N TRP A 157 19.84 2.08 5.77
CA TRP A 157 20.83 3.06 5.32
C TRP A 157 20.52 3.50 3.88
N LEU A 158 20.44 4.81 3.63
CA LEU A 158 20.16 5.37 2.30
C LEU A 158 21.17 4.90 1.24
N THR A 159 22.44 4.80 1.65
CA THR A 159 23.51 4.22 0.85
C THR A 159 24.09 3.04 1.61
N LYS A 160 24.55 2.00 0.90
CA LYS A 160 25.35 0.92 1.50
C LYS A 160 26.41 1.54 2.41
N SER A 161 26.31 1.29 3.71
CA SER A 161 27.25 1.83 4.68
C SER A 161 28.62 1.23 4.37
N SER A 162 29.57 2.06 3.94
CA SER A 162 30.97 1.63 3.96
C SER A 162 31.36 1.45 5.42
N THR A 163 31.97 0.32 5.78
CA THR A 163 32.35 -0.04 7.16
C THR A 163 33.17 1.02 7.90
N ASN A 164 33.78 1.97 7.17
CA ASN A 164 34.64 3.02 7.71
C ASN A 164 33.95 4.38 7.93
N LYS A 165 32.67 4.55 7.55
CA LYS A 165 31.98 5.84 7.76
C LYS A 165 31.54 5.95 9.21
N ARG A 166 31.91 7.04 9.87
CA ARG A 166 31.48 7.37 11.25
C ARG A 166 29.98 7.66 11.32
N ALA A 167 29.44 8.35 10.31
CA ALA A 167 28.04 8.70 10.22
C ALA A 167 27.53 8.53 8.79
N SER A 168 26.24 8.28 8.63
CA SER A 168 25.55 8.10 7.35
C SER A 168 24.15 8.70 7.38
N SER A 169 23.42 8.56 6.27
CA SER A 169 22.01 8.94 6.19
C SER A 169 21.12 7.70 6.30
N LEU A 170 20.13 7.77 7.17
CA LEU A 170 19.15 6.73 7.45
C LEU A 170 17.82 7.10 6.77
N VAL A 171 17.17 6.12 6.16
CA VAL A 171 15.78 6.21 5.69
C VAL A 171 14.91 5.60 6.77
N VAL A 172 13.91 6.34 7.22
CA VAL A 172 12.89 5.90 8.18
C VAL A 172 11.53 6.08 7.53
N GLU A 173 10.78 4.99 7.37
CA GLU A 173 9.44 5.03 6.79
C GLU A 173 8.36 4.90 7.86
N PHE A 174 7.50 5.90 7.94
CA PHE A 174 6.37 5.95 8.86
C PHE A 174 5.08 5.49 8.19
N SER A 175 4.18 4.87 8.95
CA SER A 175 2.82 4.58 8.46
C SER A 175 1.98 5.83 8.27
N ARG A 176 2.19 6.87 9.11
CA ARG A 176 1.33 8.06 9.14
C ARG A 176 2.09 9.30 8.67
N PRO A 177 1.46 10.17 7.86
CA PRO A 177 2.10 11.41 7.41
C PRO A 177 2.36 12.37 8.57
N LYS A 178 1.50 12.35 9.59
CA LYS A 178 1.65 13.18 10.80
C LYS A 178 2.96 12.89 11.52
N ASP A 179 3.33 11.62 11.64
CA ASP A 179 4.56 11.21 12.33
C ASP A 179 5.80 11.60 11.53
N ALA A 180 5.75 11.42 10.20
CA ALA A 180 6.81 11.88 9.30
C ALA A 180 7.00 13.41 9.38
N ASN A 181 5.91 14.18 9.37
CA ASN A 181 5.98 15.64 9.48
C ASN A 181 6.49 16.10 10.86
N ALA A 182 6.09 15.42 11.93
CA ALA A 182 6.62 15.66 13.27
C ALA A 182 8.13 15.37 13.33
N ALA A 183 8.58 14.28 12.71
CA ALA A 183 9.99 13.94 12.60
C ALA A 183 10.80 14.99 11.83
N ILE A 184 10.26 15.50 10.72
CA ILE A 184 10.90 16.57 9.94
C ILE A 184 10.99 17.87 10.74
N THR A 185 9.94 18.22 11.47
CA THR A 185 9.84 19.50 12.19
C THR A 185 10.64 19.50 13.49
N GLY A 186 10.56 18.41 14.26
CA GLY A 186 11.22 18.27 15.55
C GLY A 186 12.65 17.74 15.47
N GLY A 187 13.04 17.15 14.34
CA GLY A 187 14.25 16.35 14.22
C GLY A 187 14.08 14.98 14.90
N ILE A 188 14.74 13.96 14.37
CA ILE A 188 14.79 12.62 14.98
C ILE A 188 16.24 12.13 15.03
N VAL A 189 16.53 11.27 16.00
CA VAL A 189 17.88 10.75 16.30
C VAL A 189 17.81 9.25 16.51
#